data_AF-A0A6T6CMV7-F1
#
_entry.id   AF-A0A6T6CMV7-F1
#
_cell.length_a   1.000
_cell.length_b   1.000
_cell.length_c   1.000
_cell.angle_alpha   90.00
_cell.angle_beta   90.00
_cell.angle_gamma   90.00
#
_symmetry.space_group_name_H-M   'P 1'
#
loop_
_entity.id
_entity.type
_entity.pdbx_description
1 polymer ?
#
loop_
_entity_poly.entity_id
_entity_poly.type
_entity_poly.pdbx_seq_one_letter_code
_entity_poly.pdbx_strand_id
1 'polypeptide(L)'
;MGALKYLVTGLTLLYLCDGKVNEVDESRVMSVAHTSDFVPGPICPAIACILLACVPPPATTFPEKYEQFSGTVFLGTVLKRLVNVCVGSQHFYLVRVLRTFKGCPPKARRVVVELPCFANALTVGRKYIVHGDLKIRRIQRKPYYQTEGCDGVYPPVASSIRYANKRRNLEVCPADGKCLNGKALVRCFADPCQVADPCPSAVTCRSSFCGGCNAGFFDSRGILVGNC
;
A
#
# COMPACT_ATOMS: atom_id res chain seq x y z
N MET A 1 33.17 1.35 -21.51
CA MET A 1 33.09 1.63 -20.06
C MET A 1 32.94 3.14 -19.90
N GLY A 2 31.72 3.65 -19.74
CA GLY A 2 31.45 5.08 -19.55
C GLY A 2 30.78 5.29 -18.20
N ALA A 3 31.43 6.08 -17.34
CA ALA A 3 30.94 6.39 -16.00
C ALA A 3 29.74 7.35 -16.08
N LEU A 4 28.62 6.96 -15.47
CA LEU A 4 27.44 7.80 -15.31
C LEU A 4 27.70 8.82 -14.18
N LYS A 5 27.66 10.12 -14.49
CA LYS A 5 27.64 11.19 -13.49
C LYS A 5 26.25 11.80 -13.46
N TYR A 6 25.62 11.83 -12.29
CA TYR A 6 24.38 12.58 -12.06
C TYR A 6 24.73 13.93 -11.42
N LEU A 7 24.27 15.02 -12.02
CA LEU A 7 24.22 16.34 -11.41
C LEU A 7 22.74 16.65 -11.13
N VAL A 8 22.38 16.87 -9.87
CA VAL A 8 21.02 17.25 -9.47
C VAL A 8 21.07 18.70 -9.01
N THR A 9 20.59 19.61 -9.86
CA THR A 9 20.29 20.99 -9.50
C THR A 9 18.99 21.40 -10.19
N GLY A 10 18.01 21.84 -9.41
CA GLY A 10 16.76 22.42 -9.93
C GLY A 10 15.72 21.38 -10.35
N LEU A 11 14.47 21.63 -10.00
CA LEU A 11 13.35 20.72 -10.13
C LEU A 11 12.83 20.70 -11.58
N THR A 12 13.60 20.18 -12.52
CA THR A 12 13.19 20.04 -13.93
C THR A 12 13.11 18.55 -14.28
N LEU A 13 11.90 18.07 -14.60
CA LEU A 13 11.65 16.69 -15.00
C LEU A 13 12.05 16.52 -16.48
N LEU A 14 13.29 16.08 -16.70
CA LEU A 14 13.77 15.70 -18.02
C LEU A 14 13.28 14.29 -18.37
N TYR A 15 12.50 14.17 -19.44
CA TYR A 15 12.26 12.89 -20.10
C TYR A 15 13.32 12.69 -21.18
N LEU A 16 14.07 11.61 -21.08
CA LEU A 16 15.05 11.20 -22.10
C LEU A 16 14.35 10.26 -23.09
N CYS A 17 14.16 10.73 -24.32
CA CYS A 17 14.00 9.87 -25.49
C CYS A 17 15.17 10.17 -26.44
N ASP A 18 15.94 9.14 -26.79
CA ASP A 18 17.04 9.14 -27.77
C ASP A 18 18.20 10.13 -27.56
N GLY A 19 18.65 10.32 -26.31
CA GLY A 19 19.95 10.95 -26.03
C GLY A 19 20.05 12.43 -26.42
N LYS A 20 18.95 13.09 -26.77
CA LYS A 20 18.87 14.55 -26.94
C LYS A 20 18.02 15.14 -25.83
N VAL A 21 18.64 16.05 -25.07
CA VAL A 21 17.97 16.84 -24.04
C VAL A 21 17.20 17.95 -24.75
N ASN A 22 15.87 17.88 -24.70
CA ASN A 22 15.03 19.02 -25.07
C ASN A 22 14.60 19.71 -23.77
N GLU A 23 15.06 20.93 -23.60
CA GLU A 23 14.69 21.82 -22.50
C GLU A 23 13.30 22.37 -22.80
N VAL A 24 12.32 22.07 -21.94
CA VAL A 24 10.98 22.64 -22.05
C VAL A 24 10.90 23.82 -21.08
N ASP A 25 10.84 25.02 -21.63
CA ASP A 25 10.66 26.27 -20.91
C ASP A 25 9.21 26.39 -20.39
N GLU A 26 9.04 26.41 -19.06
CA GLU A 26 7.73 26.51 -18.40
C GLU A 26 7.03 27.87 -18.63
N SER A 27 7.69 28.87 -19.21
CA SER A 27 7.08 30.20 -19.44
C SER A 27 6.05 30.24 -20.58
N ARG A 28 5.86 29.17 -21.35
CA ARG A 28 4.94 29.12 -22.52
C ARG A 28 3.69 28.26 -22.36
N VAL A 29 3.39 27.72 -21.18
CA VAL A 29 2.17 26.93 -20.95
C VAL A 29 1.01 27.82 -20.49
N MET A 30 0.64 28.82 -21.29
CA MET A 30 -0.71 29.37 -21.29
C MET A 30 -1.11 29.75 -22.72
N SER A 31 -2.26 29.21 -23.14
CA SER A 31 -2.94 29.39 -24.44
C SER A 31 -2.27 28.77 -25.66
N VAL A 32 -2.66 27.53 -25.98
CA VAL A 32 -2.68 27.05 -27.37
C VAL A 32 -4.14 26.87 -27.74
N ALA A 33 -4.69 27.90 -28.37
CA ALA A 33 -5.93 27.83 -29.11
C ALA A 33 -5.72 27.00 -30.38
N HIS A 34 -6.79 26.35 -30.84
CA HIS A 34 -6.89 25.65 -32.11
C HIS A 34 -6.29 26.46 -33.27
N THR A 35 -5.14 26.02 -33.80
CA THR A 35 -4.78 26.25 -35.20
C THR A 35 -4.33 24.93 -35.81
N SER A 36 -5.09 24.51 -36.81
CA SER A 36 -4.82 23.41 -37.71
C SER A 36 -3.61 23.78 -38.58
N ASP A 37 -2.45 23.17 -38.33
CA ASP A 37 -1.39 22.97 -39.32
C ASP A 37 -0.40 21.93 -38.74
N PHE A 38 -0.72 20.66 -38.96
CA PHE A 38 0.12 19.54 -38.54
C PHE A 38 0.96 19.11 -39.76
N VAL A 39 2.24 19.51 -39.78
CA VAL A 39 3.22 18.98 -40.74
C VAL A 39 3.62 17.57 -40.27
N PRO A 40 3.53 16.52 -41.12
CA PRO A 40 3.91 15.17 -40.74
C PRO A 40 5.43 15.07 -40.66
N GLY A 41 5.98 15.24 -39.46
CA GLY A 41 7.36 14.87 -39.14
C GLY A 41 7.53 13.35 -39.03
N PRO A 42 8.77 12.84 -39.13
CA PRO A 42 9.06 11.40 -39.15
C PRO A 42 8.49 10.76 -37.89
N ILE A 43 7.65 9.77 -38.14
CA ILE A 43 6.95 8.94 -37.16
C ILE A 43 8.01 8.44 -36.17
N CYS A 44 8.02 8.99 -34.95
CA CYS A 44 8.68 8.31 -33.84
C CYS A 44 8.12 6.89 -33.84
N PRO A 45 8.96 5.84 -33.95
CA PRO A 45 8.44 4.50 -33.79
C PRO A 45 7.71 4.54 -32.47
N ALA A 46 6.41 4.26 -32.52
CA ALA A 46 5.61 4.03 -31.35
C ALA A 46 6.33 2.89 -30.64
N ILE A 47 7.25 3.25 -29.73
CA ILE A 47 7.75 2.38 -28.69
C ILE A 47 6.45 1.94 -28.10
N ALA A 48 6.08 0.71 -28.41
CA ALA A 48 5.00 0.02 -27.79
C ALA A 48 5.30 0.20 -26.30
N CYS A 49 4.65 1.18 -25.68
CA CYS A 49 4.39 1.17 -24.27
C CYS A 49 3.57 -0.10 -24.18
N ILE A 50 4.27 -1.22 -24.02
CA ILE A 50 3.71 -2.51 -23.73
C ILE A 50 2.89 -2.17 -22.50
N LEU A 51 1.58 -2.03 -22.73
CA LEU A 51 0.57 -1.97 -21.72
C LEU A 51 0.69 -3.32 -21.03
N LEU A 52 1.67 -3.43 -20.14
CA LEU A 52 1.67 -4.36 -19.04
C LEU A 52 0.49 -3.90 -18.19
N ALA A 53 -0.71 -4.17 -18.70
CA ALA A 53 -1.91 -4.29 -17.92
C ALA A 53 -1.48 -5.20 -16.79
N CYS A 54 -1.49 -4.66 -15.59
CA CYS A 54 -1.10 -5.40 -14.42
C CYS A 54 -2.10 -6.55 -14.29
N VAL A 55 -1.68 -7.72 -14.75
CA VAL A 55 -2.43 -8.95 -14.63
C VAL A 55 -2.40 -9.24 -13.14
N PRO A 56 -3.52 -9.09 -12.42
CA PRO A 56 -3.53 -9.43 -11.01
C PRO A 56 -3.07 -10.88 -10.89
N PRO A 57 -2.23 -11.22 -9.89
CA PRO A 57 -1.97 -12.63 -9.60
C PRO A 57 -3.31 -13.37 -9.48
N PRO A 58 -3.37 -14.67 -9.85
CA PRO A 58 -4.61 -15.44 -9.86
C PRO A 58 -5.41 -15.14 -8.59
N ALA A 59 -6.66 -14.71 -8.76
CA ALA A 59 -7.45 -13.94 -7.79
C ALA A 59 -7.23 -14.39 -6.33
N THR A 60 -6.26 -13.78 -5.66
CA THR A 60 -5.98 -14.12 -4.27
C THR A 60 -7.11 -13.58 -3.41
N THR A 61 -7.62 -14.44 -2.54
CA THR A 61 -8.78 -14.09 -1.70
C THR A 61 -8.40 -13.00 -0.69
N PHE A 62 -9.37 -12.23 -0.20
CA PHE A 62 -9.11 -11.24 0.86
C PHE A 62 -8.32 -11.81 2.05
N PRO A 63 -8.68 -12.98 2.61
CA PRO A 63 -7.92 -13.63 3.68
C PRO A 63 -6.44 -13.84 3.35
N GLU A 64 -6.15 -14.32 2.15
CA GLU A 64 -4.78 -14.59 1.69
C GLU A 64 -3.97 -13.30 1.58
N LYS A 65 -4.55 -12.25 0.98
CA LYS A 65 -3.95 -10.91 0.91
C LYS A 65 -3.69 -10.28 2.27
N TYR A 66 -4.64 -10.47 3.18
CA TYR A 66 -4.52 -9.99 4.55
C TYR A 66 -3.36 -10.66 5.28
N GLU A 67 -3.17 -11.98 5.10
CA GLU A 67 -2.12 -12.72 5.82
C GLU A 67 -0.74 -12.55 5.19
N GLN A 68 -0.63 -12.67 3.86
CA GLN A 68 0.65 -12.86 3.17
C GLN A 68 1.27 -11.56 2.63
N PHE A 69 0.47 -10.65 2.07
CA PHE A 69 0.99 -9.59 1.18
C PHE A 69 1.00 -8.19 1.80
N SER A 70 0.71 -8.04 3.09
CA SER A 70 0.60 -6.71 3.70
C SER A 70 1.07 -6.68 5.13
N GLY A 71 2.03 -5.80 5.43
CA GLY A 71 2.44 -5.48 6.79
C GLY A 71 1.46 -4.54 7.49
N THR A 72 0.65 -3.78 6.75
CA THR A 72 -0.42 -2.95 7.31
C THR A 72 -1.69 -3.06 6.48
N VAL A 73 -2.83 -3.14 7.17
CA VAL A 73 -4.17 -3.15 6.57
C VAL A 73 -5.06 -2.17 7.31
N PHE A 74 -5.66 -1.21 6.61
CA PHE A 74 -6.54 -0.22 7.23
C PHE A 74 -7.72 0.17 6.34
N LEU A 75 -8.81 0.62 6.98
CA LEU A 75 -9.93 1.29 6.34
C LEU A 75 -9.66 2.80 6.33
N GLY A 76 -9.68 3.42 5.16
CA GLY A 76 -9.47 4.85 5.00
C GLY A 76 -10.49 5.52 4.09
N THR A 77 -10.65 6.85 4.24
CA THR A 77 -11.38 7.70 3.30
C THR A 77 -10.40 8.53 2.49
N VAL A 78 -10.52 8.52 1.17
CA VAL A 78 -9.69 9.36 0.29
C VAL A 78 -10.10 10.81 0.45
N LEU A 79 -9.17 11.66 0.90
CA LEU A 79 -9.44 13.09 1.10
C LEU A 79 -9.18 13.90 -0.15
N LYS A 80 -8.06 13.62 -0.83
CA LYS A 80 -7.70 14.26 -2.09
C LYS A 80 -6.63 13.45 -2.82
N ARG A 81 -6.59 13.63 -4.13
CA ARG A 81 -5.44 13.27 -4.95
C ARG A 81 -4.37 14.35 -4.79
N LEU A 82 -3.12 13.95 -4.55
CA LEU A 82 -2.01 14.89 -4.35
C LEU A 82 -1.39 15.34 -5.67
N VAL A 83 -1.38 14.47 -6.68
CA VAL A 83 -0.88 14.80 -8.02
C VAL A 83 -1.87 14.30 -9.06
N ASN A 84 -2.31 15.20 -9.94
CA ASN A 84 -3.27 14.90 -11.00
C ASN A 84 -2.66 14.05 -12.12
N VAL A 85 -1.34 14.08 -12.25
CA VAL A 85 -0.56 13.34 -13.25
C VAL A 85 0.26 12.24 -12.56
N CYS A 86 0.54 11.17 -13.30
CA CYS A 86 1.51 10.16 -12.92
C CYS A 86 2.89 10.78 -12.72
N VAL A 87 3.51 10.57 -11.55
CA VAL A 87 4.91 10.94 -11.31
C VAL A 87 5.70 9.67 -11.09
N GLY A 88 6.65 9.37 -11.98
CA GLY A 88 7.46 8.15 -11.86
C GLY A 88 6.63 6.87 -11.80
N SER A 89 5.55 6.80 -12.59
CA SER A 89 4.60 5.67 -12.64
C SER A 89 3.71 5.51 -11.41
N GLN A 90 3.53 6.56 -10.60
CA GLN A 90 2.76 6.49 -9.37
C GLN A 90 1.71 7.61 -9.22
N HIS A 91 0.63 7.28 -8.53
CA HIS A 91 -0.38 8.18 -8.01
C HIS A 91 -0.27 8.29 -6.50
N PHE A 92 -0.44 9.50 -5.99
CA PHE A 92 -0.39 9.78 -4.56
C PHE A 92 -1.73 10.29 -4.08
N TYR A 93 -2.25 9.66 -3.03
CA TYR A 93 -3.53 10.02 -2.41
C TYR A 93 -3.31 10.37 -0.94
N LEU A 94 -3.93 11.45 -0.49
CA LEU A 94 -4.04 11.72 0.94
C LEU A 94 -5.27 11.00 1.48
N VAL A 95 -5.06 10.07 2.40
CA VAL A 95 -6.10 9.22 2.96
C VAL A 95 -6.24 9.46 4.46
N ARG A 96 -7.47 9.63 4.94
CA ARG A 96 -7.78 9.65 6.37
C ARG A 96 -8.00 8.22 6.84
N VAL A 97 -7.13 7.74 7.71
CA VAL A 97 -7.27 6.43 8.37
C VAL A 97 -8.45 6.50 9.34
N LEU A 98 -9.45 5.65 9.10
CA LEU A 98 -10.62 5.52 9.98
C LEU A 98 -10.41 4.43 11.01
N ARG A 99 -9.81 3.31 10.59
CA ARG A 99 -9.58 2.14 11.42
C ARG A 99 -8.43 1.33 10.86
N THR A 100 -7.58 0.79 11.72
CA THR A 100 -6.51 -0.13 11.33
C THR A 100 -6.83 -1.54 11.80
N PHE A 101 -6.64 -2.50 10.91
CA PHE A 101 -6.92 -3.92 11.12
C PHE A 101 -5.65 -4.73 11.34
N LYS A 102 -4.60 -4.44 10.57
CA LYS A 102 -3.27 -5.06 10.65
C LYS A 102 -2.19 -3.98 10.68
N GLY A 103 -1.08 -4.25 11.32
CA GLY A 103 0.08 -3.39 11.40
C GLY A 103 -0.08 -2.21 12.37
N CYS A 104 1.02 -1.48 12.54
CA CYS A 104 1.12 -0.38 13.49
C CYS A 104 1.18 0.95 12.75
N PRO A 105 0.02 1.61 12.57
CA PRO A 105 0.00 2.86 11.85
C PRO A 105 0.69 3.95 12.67
N PRO A 106 1.34 4.93 12.02
CA PRO A 106 1.80 6.10 12.72
C PRO A 106 0.62 6.80 13.40
N LYS A 107 0.86 7.51 14.50
CA LYS A 107 -0.18 8.26 15.24
C LYS A 107 -0.97 9.24 14.37
N ALA A 108 -0.43 9.61 13.21
CA ALA A 108 -1.10 10.42 12.22
C ALA A 108 -2.35 9.71 11.64
N ARG A 109 -3.52 10.34 11.81
CA ARG A 109 -4.77 9.91 11.18
C ARG A 109 -4.82 10.16 9.67
N ARG A 110 -3.80 10.82 9.11
CA ARG A 110 -3.72 11.14 7.68
C ARG A 110 -2.41 10.57 7.16
N VAL A 111 -2.53 9.79 6.09
CA VAL A 111 -1.41 9.06 5.50
C VAL A 111 -1.42 9.28 4.00
N VAL A 112 -0.24 9.22 3.39
CA VAL A 112 -0.12 9.21 1.92
C VAL A 112 -0.15 7.76 1.48
N VAL A 113 -0.98 7.44 0.49
CA VAL A 113 -1.03 6.14 -0.17
C VAL A 113 -0.48 6.31 -1.58
N GLU A 114 0.56 5.54 -1.88
CA GLU A 114 1.21 5.45 -3.19
C GLU A 114 0.63 4.25 -3.95
N LEU A 115 0.03 4.52 -5.10
CA LEU A 115 -0.54 3.52 -6.01
C LEU A 115 0.22 3.54 -7.34
N PRO A 116 0.39 2.41 -8.02
CA PRO A 116 0.90 2.43 -9.39
C PRO A 116 -0.10 3.10 -10.34
N CYS A 117 0.40 3.72 -11.40
CA CYS A 117 -0.43 4.45 -12.37
C CYS A 117 -1.43 3.61 -13.15
N PHE A 118 -1.18 2.31 -13.26
CA PHE A 118 -2.11 1.37 -13.88
C PHE A 118 -3.22 0.91 -12.92
N ALA A 119 -3.15 1.26 -11.62
CA ALA A 119 -4.23 0.97 -10.70
C ALA A 119 -5.42 1.91 -10.95
N ASN A 120 -6.62 1.42 -10.69
CA ASN A 120 -7.83 2.22 -10.78
C ASN A 120 -7.72 3.46 -9.88
N ALA A 121 -7.98 4.64 -10.47
CA ALA A 121 -7.96 5.89 -9.73
C ALA A 121 -8.99 5.84 -8.59
N LEU A 122 -8.56 6.24 -7.40
CA LEU A 122 -9.46 6.24 -6.24
C LEU A 122 -10.39 7.46 -6.28
N THR A 123 -11.66 7.23 -5.97
CA THR A 123 -12.64 8.32 -5.89
C THR A 123 -12.50 9.06 -4.57
N VAL A 124 -12.35 10.39 -4.63
CA VAL A 124 -12.32 11.26 -3.45
C VAL A 124 -13.64 11.14 -2.67
N GLY A 125 -13.56 11.12 -1.35
CA GLY A 125 -14.71 10.96 -0.44
C GLY A 125 -15.15 9.50 -0.23
N ARG A 126 -14.69 8.55 -1.06
CA ARG A 126 -15.02 7.13 -0.89
C ARG A 126 -14.10 6.45 0.14
N LYS A 127 -14.62 5.38 0.73
CA LYS A 127 -13.89 4.51 1.67
C LYS A 127 -13.26 3.36 0.91
N TYR A 128 -12.06 2.97 1.32
CA TYR A 128 -11.33 1.82 0.77
C TYR A 128 -10.62 1.06 1.88
N ILE A 129 -10.47 -0.25 1.71
CA ILE A 129 -9.50 -1.03 2.46
C ILE A 129 -8.17 -0.93 1.70
N VAL A 130 -7.12 -0.57 2.43
CA VAL A 130 -5.78 -0.39 1.90
C VAL A 130 -4.87 -1.44 2.54
N HIS A 131 -4.21 -2.21 1.69
CA HIS A 131 -3.14 -3.15 1.96
C HIS A 131 -1.84 -2.51 1.50
N GLY A 132 -0.90 -2.36 2.41
CA GLY A 132 0.40 -1.82 2.03
C GLY A 132 1.40 -1.86 3.17
N ASP A 133 2.63 -1.57 2.83
CA ASP A 133 3.72 -1.49 3.78
C ASP A 133 4.06 -0.04 4.09
N LEU A 134 4.36 0.21 5.37
CA LEU A 134 4.83 1.51 5.78
C LEU A 134 6.25 1.71 5.25
N LYS A 135 6.41 2.70 4.38
CA LYS A 135 7.71 3.16 3.88
C LYS A 135 8.00 4.57 4.38
N ILE A 136 9.27 4.86 4.60
CA ILE A 136 9.75 6.19 4.98
C ILE A 136 10.70 6.68 3.89
N ARG A 137 10.28 7.70 3.14
CA ARG A 137 11.15 8.34 2.13
C ARG A 137 12.11 9.30 2.84
N ARG A 138 13.41 9.15 2.59
CA ARG A 138 14.47 9.97 3.20
C ARG A 138 14.28 11.47 2.96
N ILE A 139 13.75 11.86 1.81
CA ILE A 139 13.71 13.26 1.35
C ILE A 139 12.63 14.09 2.06
N GLN A 140 11.50 13.49 2.47
CA GLN A 140 10.40 14.24 3.10
C GLN A 140 10.16 13.88 4.57
N ARG A 141 10.84 12.87 5.11
CA ARG A 141 10.65 12.31 6.47
C ARG A 141 9.17 12.02 6.83
N LYS A 142 8.29 11.95 5.84
CA LYS A 142 6.87 11.65 6.02
C LYS A 142 6.64 10.17 5.75
N PRO A 143 6.03 9.43 6.69
CA PRO A 143 5.61 8.06 6.44
C PRO A 143 4.53 8.04 5.35
N TYR A 144 4.65 7.11 4.41
CA TYR A 144 3.63 6.81 3.43
C TYR A 144 3.46 5.30 3.31
N TYR A 145 2.30 4.89 2.86
CA TYR A 145 2.00 3.49 2.57
C TYR A 145 2.22 3.23 1.11
N GLN A 146 3.12 2.32 0.82
CA GLN A 146 3.30 1.80 -0.53
C GLN A 146 2.45 0.55 -0.67
N THR A 147 1.55 0.56 -1.64
CA THR A 147 0.76 -0.62 -1.98
C THR A 147 1.49 -1.39 -3.07
N GLU A 148 1.66 -2.69 -2.89
CA GLU A 148 2.28 -3.54 -3.92
C GLU A 148 1.23 -3.98 -4.94
N GLY A 149 1.50 -3.70 -6.22
CA GLY A 149 0.68 -4.17 -7.35
C GLY A 149 -0.72 -3.55 -7.48
N CYS A 150 -1.59 -4.24 -8.21
CA CYS A 150 -2.97 -3.82 -8.51
C CYS A 150 -3.95 -3.99 -7.35
N ASP A 151 -3.63 -4.87 -6.42
CA ASP A 151 -4.60 -5.44 -5.49
C ASP A 151 -4.52 -4.84 -4.09
N GLY A 152 -3.70 -3.81 -3.92
CA GLY A 152 -3.48 -3.17 -2.64
C GLY A 152 -4.64 -2.31 -2.17
N VAL A 153 -5.60 -1.94 -3.03
CA VAL A 153 -6.71 -1.05 -2.64
C VAL A 153 -8.01 -1.49 -3.27
N TYR A 154 -9.05 -1.64 -2.45
CA TYR A 154 -10.36 -2.07 -2.93
C TYR A 154 -11.51 -1.56 -2.07
N PRO A 155 -12.74 -1.51 -2.63
CA PRO A 155 -13.92 -1.11 -1.90
C PRO A 155 -14.16 -1.99 -0.65
N PRO A 156 -14.64 -1.42 0.46
CA PRO A 156 -14.95 -2.19 1.65
C PRO A 156 -16.21 -3.02 1.41
N VAL A 157 -16.06 -4.35 1.40
CA VAL A 157 -17.18 -5.29 1.41
C VAL A 157 -17.39 -5.83 2.82
N ALA A 158 -18.62 -6.19 3.18
CA ALA A 158 -18.96 -6.58 4.56
C ALA A 158 -18.14 -7.80 5.04
N SER A 159 -17.86 -8.76 4.16
CA SER A 159 -17.07 -9.95 4.44
C SER A 159 -15.62 -9.63 4.78
N SER A 160 -14.96 -8.76 4.02
CA SER A 160 -13.57 -8.36 4.26
C SER A 160 -13.42 -7.59 5.56
N ILE A 161 -14.35 -6.67 5.85
CA ILE A 161 -14.38 -5.95 7.13
C ILE A 161 -14.60 -6.90 8.29
N ARG A 162 -15.51 -7.88 8.16
CA ARG A 162 -15.76 -8.88 9.21
C ARG A 162 -14.51 -9.72 9.48
N TYR A 163 -13.85 -10.21 8.43
CA TYR A 163 -12.59 -10.96 8.54
C TYR A 163 -11.49 -10.14 9.22
N ALA A 164 -11.27 -8.91 8.75
CA ALA A 164 -10.23 -8.02 9.26
C ALA A 164 -10.45 -7.67 10.74
N ASN A 165 -11.70 -7.43 11.16
CA ASN A 165 -12.02 -7.19 12.57
C ASN A 165 -11.75 -8.42 13.45
N LYS A 166 -12.00 -9.64 12.96
CA LYS A 166 -11.70 -10.88 13.69
C LYS A 166 -10.19 -11.03 13.95
N ARG A 167 -9.36 -10.66 12.98
CA ARG A 167 -7.89 -10.78 13.05
C ARG A 167 -7.20 -9.67 13.86
N ARG A 168 -7.79 -8.48 13.96
CA ARG A 168 -7.23 -7.32 14.68
C ARG A 168 -6.80 -7.60 16.14
N ASN A 169 -7.37 -8.63 16.77
CA ASN A 169 -7.06 -8.98 18.17
C ASN A 169 -5.70 -9.69 18.35
N LEU A 170 -4.98 -10.00 17.28
CA LEU A 170 -3.76 -10.79 17.33
C LEU A 170 -2.47 -9.96 17.29
N GLU A 171 -2.57 -8.63 17.15
CA GLU A 171 -1.40 -7.81 16.82
C GLU A 171 -1.05 -6.76 17.89
N VAL A 172 0.22 -6.77 18.31
CA VAL A 172 0.82 -5.89 19.31
C VAL A 172 1.66 -4.82 18.61
N CYS A 173 1.49 -3.55 19.00
CA CYS A 173 2.32 -2.48 18.46
C CYS A 173 3.48 -2.09 19.39
N PRO A 174 4.75 -2.24 18.95
CA PRO A 174 5.91 -2.03 19.82
C PRO A 174 6.07 -0.57 20.26
N ALA A 175 5.65 0.39 19.43
CA ALA A 175 5.87 1.81 19.69
C ALA A 175 5.14 2.35 20.94
N ASP A 176 4.02 1.74 21.32
CA ASP A 176 3.19 2.23 22.44
C ASP A 176 2.95 1.15 23.50
N GLY A 177 3.44 -0.08 23.31
CA GLY A 177 3.16 -1.22 24.19
C GLY A 177 1.67 -1.53 24.33
N LYS A 178 0.87 -1.11 23.34
CA LYS A 178 -0.61 -1.20 23.34
C LYS A 178 -1.08 -2.03 22.17
N CYS A 179 -2.20 -2.70 22.37
CA CYS A 179 -2.83 -3.50 21.34
C CYS A 179 -3.60 -2.64 20.35
N LEU A 180 -3.64 -3.08 19.11
CA LEU A 180 -4.27 -2.32 18.03
C LEU A 180 -5.76 -2.08 18.27
N ASN A 181 -6.43 -2.97 18.99
CA ASN A 181 -7.84 -2.89 19.39
C ASN A 181 -8.10 -2.04 20.64
N GLY A 182 -7.07 -1.43 21.24
CA GLY A 182 -7.17 -0.67 22.48
C GLY A 182 -7.24 -1.54 23.74
N LYS A 183 -7.16 -2.87 23.62
CA LYS A 183 -7.04 -3.75 24.79
C LYS A 183 -5.68 -3.58 25.45
N ALA A 184 -5.61 -3.93 26.73
CA ALA A 184 -4.35 -3.98 27.45
C ALA A 184 -3.45 -5.10 26.89
N LEU A 185 -2.16 -4.80 26.77
CA LEU A 185 -1.14 -5.81 26.55
C LEU A 185 -0.96 -6.57 27.87
N VAL A 186 -1.15 -7.88 27.84
CA VAL A 186 -0.99 -8.73 29.03
C VAL A 186 0.41 -9.35 29.00
N ARG A 187 1.13 -9.26 30.12
CA ARG A 187 2.39 -10.00 30.30
C ARG A 187 2.06 -11.40 30.78
N CYS A 188 2.17 -12.36 29.88
CA CYS A 188 1.92 -13.76 30.19
C CYS A 188 3.10 -14.37 30.96
N PHE A 189 2.81 -15.33 31.84
CA PHE A 189 3.85 -16.08 32.57
C PHE A 189 4.68 -16.96 31.63
N ALA A 190 4.05 -17.50 30.59
CA ALA A 190 4.67 -18.26 29.52
C ALA A 190 4.11 -17.81 28.17
N ASP A 191 4.84 -18.10 27.09
CA ASP A 191 4.36 -17.88 25.73
C ASP A 191 3.08 -18.74 25.49
N PRO A 192 1.93 -18.15 25.11
CA PRO A 192 0.71 -18.90 24.84
C PRO A 192 0.89 -20.09 23.89
N CYS A 193 1.75 -19.97 22.87
CA CYS A 193 2.00 -21.06 21.94
C CYS A 193 2.88 -22.18 22.50
N GLN A 194 3.61 -21.93 23.59
CA GLN A 194 4.40 -22.97 24.27
C GLN A 194 3.57 -23.79 25.26
N VAL A 195 2.45 -23.22 25.75
CA VAL A 195 1.59 -23.87 26.76
C VAL A 195 0.26 -24.36 26.20
N ALA A 196 -0.12 -23.94 24.99
CA ALA A 196 -1.34 -24.39 24.35
C ALA A 196 -1.21 -25.81 23.81
N ASP A 197 -2.32 -26.55 23.83
CA ASP A 197 -2.34 -27.92 23.34
C ASP A 197 -2.10 -27.94 21.82
N PRO A 198 -1.24 -28.86 21.33
CA PRO A 198 -0.94 -28.93 19.90
C PRO A 198 -2.21 -29.26 19.11
N CYS A 199 -2.52 -28.42 18.12
CA CYS A 199 -3.69 -28.62 17.29
C CYS A 199 -3.35 -29.49 16.05
N PRO A 200 -3.94 -30.70 15.89
CA PRO A 200 -3.54 -31.64 14.84
C PRO A 200 -3.72 -31.09 13.41
N SER A 201 -4.70 -30.22 13.23
CA SER A 201 -5.03 -29.58 11.96
C SER A 201 -4.25 -28.28 11.69
N ALA A 202 -3.38 -27.87 12.61
CA ALA A 202 -2.62 -26.63 12.50
C ALA A 202 -1.14 -26.89 12.19
N VAL A 203 -0.58 -26.02 11.37
CA VAL A 203 0.83 -26.04 10.97
C VAL A 203 1.61 -24.97 11.72
N THR A 204 0.95 -23.91 12.20
CA THR A 204 1.62 -22.79 12.86
C THR A 204 0.79 -22.28 14.02
N CYS A 205 1.42 -22.07 15.16
CA CYS A 205 0.84 -21.31 16.27
C CYS A 205 1.37 -19.88 16.23
N ARG A 206 0.49 -18.89 16.47
CA ARG A 206 0.90 -17.50 16.73
C ARG A 206 0.32 -17.01 18.05
N SER A 207 1.20 -16.50 18.89
CA SER A 207 0.86 -15.98 20.21
C SER A 207 0.22 -14.61 20.09
N SER A 208 -0.85 -14.38 20.84
CA SER A 208 -1.46 -13.07 21.04
C SER A 208 -1.47 -12.71 22.51
N PHE A 209 -0.86 -11.58 22.82
CA PHE A 209 -0.79 -10.99 24.16
C PHE A 209 -1.85 -9.90 24.35
N CYS A 210 -2.74 -9.74 23.36
CA CYS A 210 -3.65 -8.62 23.27
C CYS A 210 -5.03 -8.89 23.86
N GLY A 211 -5.26 -8.36 25.06
CA GLY A 211 -6.47 -8.63 25.84
C GLY A 211 -6.50 -10.02 26.48
N GLY A 212 -5.34 -10.65 26.64
CA GLY A 212 -5.17 -11.97 27.25
C GLY A 212 -3.94 -12.70 26.70
N CYS A 213 -3.70 -13.89 27.22
CA CYS A 213 -2.66 -14.82 26.80
C CYS A 213 -3.29 -15.88 25.89
N ASN A 214 -3.37 -15.62 24.60
CA ASN A 214 -4.10 -16.46 23.66
C ASN A 214 -3.15 -17.07 22.62
N ALA A 215 -3.35 -18.35 22.30
CA ALA A 215 -2.71 -19.01 21.16
C ALA A 215 -3.70 -19.06 19.98
N GLY A 216 -3.24 -18.67 18.79
CA GLY A 216 -3.99 -18.85 17.55
C GLY A 216 -3.34 -19.92 16.70
N PHE A 217 -4.11 -20.92 16.27
CA PHE A 217 -3.61 -22.03 15.45
C PHE A 217 -4.03 -21.87 13.99
N PHE A 218 -3.08 -21.99 13.06
CA PHE A 218 -3.26 -21.73 11.64
C PHE A 218 -2.92 -22.96 10.80
N ASP A 219 -3.73 -23.24 9.77
CA ASP A 219 -3.45 -24.27 8.78
C ASP A 219 -2.31 -23.84 7.82
N SER A 220 -1.95 -24.71 6.86
CA SER A 220 -0.93 -24.42 5.84
C SER A 220 -1.28 -23.22 4.94
N ARG A 221 -2.53 -22.78 4.93
CA ARG A 221 -3.01 -21.61 4.18
C ARG A 221 -3.06 -20.34 5.04
N GLY A 222 -2.67 -20.42 6.32
CA GLY A 222 -2.73 -19.30 7.26
C GLY A 222 -4.14 -19.00 7.79
N ILE A 223 -5.10 -19.91 7.59
CA ILE A 223 -6.47 -19.77 8.09
C ILE A 223 -6.52 -20.22 9.55
N LEU A 224 -7.11 -19.39 10.42
CA LEU A 224 -7.30 -19.71 11.83
C LEU A 224 -8.24 -20.92 11.96
N VAL A 225 -7.71 -22.03 12.48
CA VAL A 225 -8.43 -23.29 12.65
C VAL A 225 -9.22 -23.29 13.96
N GLY A 226 -8.69 -22.64 15.01
CA GLY A 226 -9.37 -22.49 16.29
C GLY A 226 -8.43 -22.12 17.42
N ASN A 227 -9.00 -22.10 18.62
CA ASN A 227 -8.27 -22.17 19.88
C ASN A 227 -8.38 -23.63 20.31
N CYS A 228 -7.38 -24.39 19.92
CA CYS A 228 -7.04 -25.64 20.58
C CYS A 228 -6.25 -25.20 21.85
#